data_AF-A0A5A9GE37-F1
#
_entry.id   AF-A0A5A9GE37-F1
#
_cell.length_a   1.000
_cell.length_b   1.000
_cell.length_c   1.000
_cell.angle_alpha   90.00
_cell.angle_beta   90.00
_cell.angle_gamma   90.00
#
_symmetry.space_group_name_H-M   'P 1'
#
loop_
_entity.id
_entity.type
_entity.pdbx_description
1 polymer ?
#
loop_
_entity_poly.entity_id
_entity_poly.type
_entity_poly.pdbx_seq_one_letter_code
_entity_poly.pdbx_strand_id
1 'polypeptide(L)'
;MTPSIRRRWPWFLLVGSLALNMLAGGFVVAHSFRPPPPPGGPDQMLERFVDDVSQRLSPADGAVLRKALDDARPLFVRIRVSHEEFTPRLRTALMAQPFDAAGLKALFDRVHANDAALRSEIEARFVDTVSRLSPEGRLRLAESRLP
;
A
#
# COMPACT_ATOMS: atom_id res chain seq x y z
N MET A 1 31.44 -3.29 54.38
CA MET A 1 30.77 -2.28 53.54
C MET A 1 30.41 -2.93 52.22
N THR A 2 29.16 -3.31 52.02
CA THR A 2 28.67 -3.96 50.78
C THR A 2 27.69 -3.01 50.09
N PRO A 3 27.90 -2.64 48.81
CA PRO A 3 26.99 -1.72 48.12
C PRO A 3 25.71 -2.46 47.74
N SER A 4 24.57 -1.88 48.14
CA SER A 4 23.25 -2.33 47.73
C SER A 4 22.99 -1.88 46.29
N ILE A 5 22.95 -2.82 45.35
CA ILE A 5 22.49 -2.57 43.99
C ILE A 5 21.00 -2.26 44.07
N ARG A 6 20.65 -0.96 44.05
CA ARG A 6 19.26 -0.51 43.94
C ARG A 6 18.69 -1.06 42.63
N ARG A 7 17.88 -2.10 42.74
CA ARG A 7 17.08 -2.73 41.68
C ARG A 7 16.13 -1.68 41.06
N ARG A 8 16.61 -0.95 40.04
CA ARG A 8 15.80 -0.05 39.20
C ARG A 8 15.01 -0.91 38.20
N TRP A 9 13.92 -1.52 38.69
CA TRP A 9 12.94 -2.30 37.91
C TRP A 9 11.55 -1.86 38.41
N PRO A 10 10.48 -1.72 37.60
CA PRO A 10 10.29 -1.95 36.17
C PRO A 10 9.56 -0.76 35.48
N TRP A 11 9.87 0.50 35.84
CA TRP A 11 9.16 1.68 35.31
C TRP A 11 9.17 1.74 33.78
N PHE A 12 10.29 1.41 33.14
CA PHE A 12 10.39 1.37 31.68
C PHE A 12 9.50 0.30 31.03
N LEU A 13 9.24 -0.82 31.73
CA LEU A 13 8.33 -1.86 31.24
C LEU A 13 6.87 -1.38 31.32
N LEU A 14 6.52 -0.60 32.35
CA LEU A 14 5.19 0.00 32.48
C LEU A 14 4.94 1.08 31.43
N VAL A 15 5.93 1.94 31.20
CA VAL A 15 5.85 2.96 30.13
C VAL A 15 5.80 2.28 28.75
N GLY A 16 6.60 1.23 28.54
CA GLY A 16 6.56 0.44 27.31
C GLY A 16 5.21 -0.25 27.10
N SER A 17 4.64 -0.88 28.13
CA SER A 17 3.32 -1.51 28.03
C SER A 17 2.22 -0.49 27.80
N LEU A 18 2.30 0.69 28.43
CA LEU A 18 1.31 1.74 28.24
C LEU A 18 1.37 2.33 26.82
N ALA A 19 2.57 2.56 26.28
CA ALA A 19 2.75 3.00 24.91
C ALA A 19 2.23 1.97 23.90
N LEU A 20 2.50 0.67 24.13
CA LEU A 20 2.00 -0.41 23.29
C LEU A 20 0.46 -0.51 23.35
N ASN A 21 -0.14 -0.34 24.53
CA ASN A 21 -1.59 -0.33 24.69
C ASN A 21 -2.25 0.90 24.05
N MET A 22 -1.65 2.09 24.16
CA MET A 22 -2.14 3.27 23.45
C MET A 22 -1.99 3.14 21.94
N LEU A 23 -0.92 2.52 21.45
CA LEU A 23 -0.70 2.27 20.03
C LEU A 23 -1.72 1.25 19.50
N ALA A 24 -1.97 0.16 20.25
CA ALA A 24 -3.01 -0.81 19.92
C ALA A 24 -4.41 -0.18 19.95
N GLY A 25 -4.72 0.60 20.98
CA GLY A 25 -5.99 1.33 21.10
C GLY A 25 -6.19 2.34 19.98
N GLY A 26 -5.15 3.12 19.65
CA GLY A 26 -5.15 4.05 18.52
C GLY A 26 -5.34 3.34 17.18
N PHE A 27 -4.73 2.16 17.00
CA PHE A 27 -4.90 1.34 15.80
C PHE A 27 -6.32 0.78 15.68
N VAL A 28 -6.92 0.31 16.78
CA VAL A 28 -8.32 -0.17 16.82
C VAL A 28 -9.28 0.98 16.52
N VAL A 29 -9.13 2.13 17.17
CA VAL A 29 -9.97 3.32 16.92
C VAL A 29 -9.83 3.77 15.46
N ALA A 30 -8.60 3.86 14.94
CA ALA A 30 -8.37 4.22 13.54
C ALA A 30 -8.92 3.18 12.54
N HIS A 31 -9.06 1.92 12.95
CA HIS A 31 -9.67 0.87 12.11
C HIS A 31 -11.19 0.82 12.23
N SER A 32 -11.76 1.12 13.41
CA SER A 32 -13.21 1.17 13.65
C SER A 32 -13.89 2.40 13.03
N PHE A 33 -13.17 3.50 12.85
CA PHE A 33 -13.65 4.70 12.16
C PHE A 33 -13.28 4.74 10.67
N ARG A 34 -12.64 3.69 10.13
CA ARG A 34 -12.49 3.58 8.68
C ARG A 34 -13.86 3.24 8.08
N PRO A 35 -14.35 3.99 7.07
CA PRO A 35 -15.47 3.54 6.28
C PRO A 35 -15.15 2.12 5.77
N PRO A 36 -16.14 1.22 5.73
CA PRO A 36 -15.91 -0.15 5.28
C PRO A 36 -15.17 -0.09 3.95
N PRO A 37 -14.05 -0.82 3.79
CA PRO A 37 -13.37 -0.86 2.51
C PRO A 37 -14.41 -1.27 1.47
N PRO A 38 -14.54 -0.53 0.35
CA PRO A 38 -15.49 -0.89 -0.68
C PRO A 38 -15.31 -2.37 -1.03
N PRO A 39 -16.40 -3.13 -1.23
CA PRO A 39 -16.28 -4.52 -1.62
C PRO A 39 -15.53 -4.56 -2.95
N GLY A 40 -14.37 -5.24 -2.96
CA GLY A 40 -13.42 -5.26 -4.06
C GLY A 40 -12.07 -4.64 -3.69
N GLY A 41 -10.99 -5.37 -3.94
CA GLY A 41 -9.63 -4.86 -3.75
C GLY A 41 -9.32 -3.59 -4.58
N PRO A 42 -8.09 -3.07 -4.52
CA PRO A 42 -7.67 -1.87 -5.26
C PRO A 42 -8.06 -1.90 -6.74
N ASP A 43 -8.06 -3.09 -7.36
CA ASP A 43 -8.48 -3.33 -8.75
C ASP A 43 -9.93 -2.86 -9.03
N GLN A 44 -10.87 -3.17 -8.14
CA GLN A 44 -12.29 -2.78 -8.31
C GLN A 44 -12.52 -1.30 -8.05
N MET A 45 -11.72 -0.68 -7.17
CA MET A 45 -11.77 0.77 -6.97
C MET A 45 -11.32 1.50 -8.24
N LEU A 46 -10.27 1.01 -8.89
CA LEU A 46 -9.76 1.57 -10.13
C LEU A 46 -10.70 1.32 -11.30
N GLU A 47 -11.29 0.12 -11.42
CA GLU A 47 -12.34 -0.18 -12.42
C GLU A 47 -13.53 0.77 -12.29
N ARG A 48 -14.05 0.99 -11.07
CA ARG A 48 -15.14 1.95 -10.82
C ARG A 48 -14.75 3.39 -11.16
N PHE A 49 -13.51 3.79 -10.86
CA PHE A 49 -13.01 5.11 -11.21
C PHE A 49 -12.92 5.30 -12.73
N VAL A 50 -12.35 4.32 -13.44
CA VAL A 50 -12.27 4.36 -14.91
C VAL A 50 -13.65 4.37 -15.53
N ASP A 51 -14.60 3.61 -15.00
CA ASP A 51 -15.98 3.62 -15.49
C ASP A 51 -16.68 4.97 -15.27
N ASP A 52 -16.56 5.58 -14.08
CA ASP A 52 -17.14 6.90 -13.79
C ASP A 52 -16.52 8.00 -14.65
N VAL A 53 -15.19 7.99 -14.80
CA VAL A 53 -14.46 8.94 -15.64
C VAL A 53 -14.78 8.72 -17.12
N SER A 54 -14.88 7.48 -17.59
CA SER A 54 -15.21 7.16 -18.98
C SER A 54 -16.63 7.58 -19.36
N GLN A 55 -17.59 7.49 -18.43
CA GLN A 55 -18.95 8.01 -18.65
C GLN A 55 -18.98 9.53 -18.80
N ARG A 56 -17.99 10.21 -18.22
CA ARG A 56 -17.81 11.67 -18.29
C ARG A 56 -16.81 12.09 -19.36
N LEU A 57 -16.30 11.18 -20.19
CA LEU A 57 -15.38 11.49 -21.28
C LEU A 57 -16.00 11.22 -22.65
N SER A 58 -15.33 11.69 -23.71
CA SER A 58 -15.65 11.27 -25.07
C SER A 58 -15.45 9.75 -25.21
N PRO A 59 -16.25 9.03 -26.02
CA PRO A 59 -16.09 7.59 -26.23
C PRO A 59 -14.68 7.16 -26.65
N ALA A 60 -13.96 8.02 -27.37
CA ALA A 60 -12.58 7.79 -27.78
C ALA A 60 -11.60 7.83 -26.59
N ASP A 61 -11.72 8.81 -25.70
CA ASP A 61 -10.88 8.96 -24.50
C ASP A 61 -11.18 7.88 -23.45
N GLY A 62 -12.47 7.51 -23.30
CA GLY A 62 -12.86 6.39 -22.45
C GLY A 62 -12.30 5.04 -22.92
N ALA A 63 -12.20 4.83 -24.25
CA ALA A 63 -11.55 3.63 -24.80
C ALA A 63 -10.04 3.60 -24.51
N VAL A 64 -9.37 4.76 -24.53
CA VAL A 64 -7.95 4.88 -24.17
C VAL A 64 -7.73 4.51 -22.70
N LEU A 65 -8.55 5.02 -21.78
CA LEU A 65 -8.45 4.69 -20.35
C LEU A 65 -8.76 3.22 -20.05
N ARG A 66 -9.81 2.66 -20.67
CA ARG A 66 -10.17 1.26 -20.46
C ARG A 66 -9.08 0.31 -20.97
N LYS A 67 -8.49 0.63 -22.13
CA LYS A 67 -7.34 -0.12 -22.66
C LYS A 67 -6.13 -0.02 -21.73
N ALA A 68 -5.82 1.18 -21.22
CA ALA A 68 -4.71 1.36 -20.28
C ALA A 68 -4.90 0.54 -18.98
N LEU A 69 -6.15 0.44 -18.49
CA LEU A 69 -6.50 -0.38 -17.34
C LEU A 69 -6.31 -1.88 -17.63
N ASP A 70 -6.81 -2.36 -18.77
CA ASP A 70 -6.64 -3.76 -19.18
C ASP A 70 -5.16 -4.12 -19.36
N ASP A 71 -4.37 -3.23 -19.96
CA ASP A 71 -2.92 -3.40 -20.12
C ASP A 71 -2.18 -3.38 -18.77
N ALA A 72 -2.75 -2.74 -17.74
CA ALA A 72 -2.22 -2.69 -16.37
C ALA A 72 -2.69 -3.86 -15.49
N ARG A 73 -3.70 -4.63 -15.89
CA ARG A 73 -4.22 -5.79 -15.13
C ARG A 73 -3.13 -6.78 -14.67
N PRO A 74 -2.14 -7.15 -15.51
CA PRO A 74 -1.05 -8.03 -15.07
C PRO A 74 -0.17 -7.43 -13.97
N LEU A 75 0.00 -6.10 -13.97
CA LEU A 75 0.78 -5.38 -12.95
C LEU A 75 0.07 -5.45 -11.59
N PHE A 76 -1.25 -5.25 -11.56
CA PHE A 76 -2.04 -5.38 -10.34
C PHE A 76 -2.01 -6.79 -9.74
N VAL A 77 -2.06 -7.82 -10.60
CA VAL A 77 -1.89 -9.21 -10.16
C VAL A 77 -0.51 -9.40 -9.51
N ARG A 78 0.57 -8.84 -10.08
CA ARG A 78 1.91 -8.91 -9.50
C ARG A 78 2.01 -8.20 -8.15
N ILE A 79 1.39 -7.02 -8.00
CA ILE A 79 1.31 -6.30 -6.72
C ILE A 79 0.62 -7.18 -5.67
N ARG A 80 -0.55 -7.73 -6.01
CA ARG A 80 -1.35 -8.55 -5.09
C ARG A 80 -0.58 -9.79 -4.63
N VAL A 81 0.03 -10.53 -5.57
CA VAL A 81 0.85 -11.71 -5.26
C VAL A 81 2.03 -11.34 -4.37
N SER A 82 2.73 -10.24 -4.67
CA SER A 82 3.85 -9.77 -3.84
C SER A 82 3.43 -9.47 -2.39
N HIS A 83 2.27 -8.85 -2.20
CA HIS A 83 1.74 -8.54 -0.87
C HIS A 83 1.29 -9.81 -0.12
N GLU A 84 0.62 -10.72 -0.82
CA GLU A 84 0.18 -12.00 -0.26
C GLU A 84 1.36 -12.87 0.17
N GLU A 85 2.46 -12.87 -0.59
CA GLU A 85 3.70 -13.60 -0.27
C GLU A 85 4.53 -12.94 0.84
N PHE A 86 4.40 -11.63 1.07
CA PHE A 86 5.19 -10.92 2.06
C PHE A 86 4.85 -11.37 3.49
N THR A 87 3.56 -11.47 3.83
CA THR A 87 3.09 -11.86 5.16
C THR A 87 3.62 -13.23 5.63
N PRO A 88 3.53 -14.32 4.84
CA PRO A 88 4.08 -15.62 5.24
C PRO A 88 5.61 -15.61 5.31
N ARG A 89 6.31 -14.87 4.44
CA ARG A 89 7.77 -14.73 4.50
C ARG A 89 8.22 -13.99 5.75
N LEU A 90 7.53 -12.90 6.12
CA LEU A 90 7.78 -12.16 7.34
C LEU A 90 7.57 -13.05 8.57
N ARG A 91 6.47 -13.81 8.62
CA ARG A 91 6.22 -14.77 9.70
C ARG A 91 7.34 -15.80 9.83
N THR A 92 7.80 -16.36 8.71
CA THR A 92 8.90 -17.33 8.68
C THR A 92 10.20 -16.74 9.20
N ALA A 93 10.55 -15.52 8.77
CA ALA A 93 11.75 -14.81 9.23
C ALA A 93 11.72 -14.50 10.73
N LEU A 94 10.54 -14.15 11.27
CA LEU A 94 10.36 -13.90 12.72
C LEU A 94 10.43 -15.17 13.57
N MET A 95 10.04 -16.33 13.00
CA MET A 95 10.08 -17.63 13.68
C MET A 95 11.43 -18.35 13.55
N ALA A 96 12.37 -17.82 12.75
CA ALA A 96 13.68 -18.42 12.55
C ALA A 96 14.48 -18.47 13.86
N GLN A 97 15.10 -19.61 14.12
CA GLN A 97 16.04 -19.78 15.23
C GLN A 97 17.38 -20.33 14.71
N PRO A 98 18.49 -19.60 14.88
CA PRO A 98 18.60 -18.28 15.51
C PRO A 98 17.90 -17.17 14.70
N PHE A 99 17.58 -16.05 15.35
CA PHE A 99 16.97 -14.90 14.69
C PHE A 99 17.93 -14.31 13.65
N ASP A 100 17.50 -14.26 12.39
CA ASP A 100 18.27 -13.70 11.28
C ASP A 100 17.83 -12.25 10.97
N ALA A 101 18.44 -11.30 11.69
CA ALA A 101 18.19 -9.88 11.48
C ALA A 101 18.59 -9.42 10.05
N ALA A 102 19.63 -10.02 9.46
CA ALA A 102 20.11 -9.66 8.13
C ALA A 102 19.15 -10.14 7.04
N GLY A 103 18.61 -11.37 7.17
CA GLY A 103 17.58 -11.91 6.29
C GLY A 103 16.28 -11.13 6.37
N LEU A 104 15.86 -10.70 7.57
CA LEU A 104 14.68 -9.85 7.75
C LEU A 104 14.87 -8.49 7.07
N LYS A 105 16.03 -7.85 7.25
CA LYS A 105 16.34 -6.58 6.56
C LYS A 105 16.34 -6.75 5.04
N ALA A 106 16.97 -7.81 4.53
CA ALA A 106 16.98 -8.10 3.10
C ALA A 106 15.58 -8.35 2.53
N LEU A 107 14.67 -8.93 3.31
CA LEU A 107 13.26 -9.08 2.93
C LEU A 107 12.58 -7.72 2.74
N PHE A 108 12.75 -6.78 3.68
CA PHE A 108 12.22 -5.42 3.55
C PHE A 108 12.84 -4.66 2.37
N ASP A 109 14.16 -4.74 2.20
CA ASP A 109 14.85 -4.06 1.10
C ASP A 109 14.34 -4.54 -0.27
N ARG A 110 14.04 -5.85 -0.41
CA ARG A 110 13.44 -6.40 -1.64
C ARG A 110 12.03 -5.87 -1.89
N VAL A 111 11.20 -5.77 -0.87
CA VAL A 111 9.84 -5.21 -1.00
C VAL A 111 9.92 -3.75 -1.43
N HIS A 112 10.75 -2.95 -0.78
CA HIS A 112 10.93 -1.54 -1.14
C HIS A 112 11.45 -1.36 -2.56
N ALA A 113 12.41 -2.19 -3.00
CA ALA A 113 12.90 -2.15 -4.36
C ALA A 113 11.81 -2.51 -5.38
N ASN A 114 11.00 -3.54 -5.09
CA ASN A 114 9.89 -3.94 -5.95
C ASN A 114 8.80 -2.87 -6.03
N ASP A 115 8.43 -2.26 -4.90
CA ASP A 115 7.46 -1.17 -4.84
C ASP A 115 7.94 0.06 -5.61
N ALA A 116 9.23 0.40 -5.50
CA ALA A 116 9.82 1.51 -6.25
C ALA A 116 9.79 1.26 -7.76
N ALA A 117 10.11 0.04 -8.20
CA ALA A 117 10.05 -0.35 -9.61
C ALA A 117 8.61 -0.30 -10.16
N LEU A 118 7.66 -0.86 -9.40
CA LEU A 118 6.24 -0.84 -9.76
C LEU A 118 5.69 0.59 -9.84
N ARG A 119 6.04 1.44 -8.88
CA ARG A 119 5.65 2.84 -8.89
C ARG A 119 6.16 3.57 -10.14
N SER A 120 7.43 3.39 -10.48
CA SER A 120 8.01 3.97 -11.69
C SER A 120 7.31 3.50 -12.96
N GLU A 121 6.93 2.22 -13.04
CA GLU A 121 6.19 1.67 -14.18
C GLU A 121 4.77 2.28 -14.29
N ILE A 122 4.07 2.42 -13.16
CA ILE A 122 2.74 3.05 -13.12
C ILE A 122 2.82 4.51 -13.54
N GLU A 123 3.79 5.27 -13.02
CA GLU A 123 4.02 6.68 -13.39
C GLU A 123 4.28 6.84 -14.89
N ALA A 124 5.14 5.99 -15.46
CA ALA A 124 5.42 6.01 -16.90
C ALA A 124 4.18 5.72 -17.75
N ARG A 125 3.37 4.72 -17.36
CA ARG A 125 2.11 4.38 -18.02
C ARG A 125 1.07 5.49 -17.90
N PHE A 126 1.00 6.14 -16.74
CA PHE A 126 0.11 7.27 -16.53
C PHE A 126 0.45 8.43 -17.47
N VAL A 127 1.73 8.79 -17.57
CA VAL A 127 2.19 9.85 -18.48
C VAL A 127 1.91 9.50 -19.94
N ASP A 128 2.18 8.26 -20.38
CA ASP A 128 1.85 7.81 -21.74
C ASP A 128 0.34 7.88 -22.01
N THR A 129 -0.49 7.43 -21.07
CA THR A 129 -1.96 7.46 -21.20
C THR A 129 -2.47 8.90 -21.31
N VAL A 130 -2.02 9.79 -20.41
CA VAL A 130 -2.40 11.21 -20.41
C VAL A 130 -1.92 11.92 -21.69
N SER A 131 -0.76 11.54 -22.24
CA SER A 131 -0.26 12.10 -23.51
C SER A 131 -1.14 11.77 -24.72
N ARG A 132 -1.89 10.66 -24.66
CA ARG A 132 -2.80 10.19 -25.72
C ARG A 132 -4.22 10.72 -25.57
N LEU A 133 -4.56 11.30 -24.42
CA LEU A 133 -5.85 11.92 -24.18
C LEU A 133 -5.96 13.27 -24.91
N SER A 134 -7.17 13.60 -25.34
CA SER A 134 -7.49 14.93 -25.85
C SER A 134 -7.23 16.02 -24.79
N PRO A 135 -6.98 17.29 -25.18
CA PRO A 135 -6.86 18.40 -24.22
C PRO A 135 -8.08 18.51 -23.28
N GLU A 136 -9.28 18.26 -23.80
CA GLU A 136 -10.54 18.24 -23.06
C GLU A 136 -10.59 17.06 -22.09
N GLY A 137 -10.12 15.89 -22.51
CA GLY A 137 -10.01 14.70 -21.66
C GLY A 137 -9.04 14.87 -20.50
N ARG A 138 -7.91 15.56 -20.72
CA ARG A 138 -6.97 15.93 -19.64
C ARG A 138 -7.58 16.89 -18.64
N LEU A 139 -8.37 17.87 -19.10
CA LEU A 139 -9.05 18.83 -18.23
C LEU A 139 -10.11 18.14 -17.37
N ARG A 140 -10.92 17.26 -17.98
CA ARG A 140 -11.91 16.42 -17.28
C ARG A 140 -11.26 15.46 -16.27
N LEU A 141 -10.08 14.93 -16.57
CA LEU A 141 -9.31 14.08 -15.65
C LEU A 141 -8.74 14.88 -14.46
N ALA A 142 -8.40 16.16 -14.66
CA ALA A 142 -7.98 17.05 -13.58
C ALA A 142 -9.15 17.50 -12.70
N GLU A 143 -10.35 17.62 -13.29
CA GLU A 143 -11.59 17.94 -12.59
C GLU A 143 -12.23 16.73 -11.89
N SER A 144 -12.02 15.51 -12.42
CA SER A 144 -12.36 14.31 -11.68
C SER A 144 -11.43 14.23 -10.48
N ARG A 145 -12.03 14.07 -9.29
CA ARG A 145 -11.28 13.94 -8.05
C ARG A 145 -10.39 12.70 -8.18
N LEU A 146 -9.12 12.92 -8.50
CA LEU A 146 -8.08 11.91 -8.33
C LEU A 146 -8.09 11.54 -6.83
N PRO A 147 -8.38 10.27 -6.47
CA PRO A 147 -8.44 9.85 -5.07
C PRO A 147 -7.09 9.94 -4.36
#